data_AF-A0A1Z4QD44-F1
#
_entry.id   AF-A0A1Z4QD44-F1
#
_cell.length_a   1.000
_cell.length_b   1.000
_cell.length_c   1.000
_cell.angle_alpha   90.00
_cell.angle_beta   90.00
_cell.angle_gamma   90.00
#
_symmetry.space_group_name_H-M   'P 1'
#
loop_
_entity.id
_entity.type
_entity.pdbx_description
1 polymer ?
#
loop_
_entity_poly.entity_id
_entity_poly.type
_entity_poly.pdbx_seq_one_letter_code
_entity_poly.pdbx_strand_id
1 'polypeptide(L)' 'MLKSYEAIYENGKITWVSEQPQVSAARVIITVLEETFPSKKRRTPPASIAGKGKTLGDIISPIVNEEEWECLS' A
#
# COMPACT_ATOMS: atom_id res chain seq x y z
N MET A 1 17.29 -38.27 1.73
CA MET A 1 16.54 -37.23 2.48
C MET A 1 16.65 -35.93 1.70
N LEU A 2 15.54 -35.21 1.55
CA LEU A 2 15.55 -33.87 0.95
C LEU A 2 16.11 -32.88 1.99
N LYS A 3 17.05 -32.01 1.59
CA LYS A 3 17.51 -30.90 2.42
C LYS A 3 16.88 -29.62 1.88
N SER A 4 16.21 -28.87 2.76
CA SER A 4 15.69 -27.54 2.47
C SER A 4 16.71 -26.50 2.91
N TYR A 5 16.89 -25.47 2.09
CA TYR A 5 17.78 -24.35 2.36
C TYR A 5 16.97 -23.07 2.25
N GLU A 6 17.20 -22.12 3.16
CA GLU A 6 16.54 -20.82 3.16
C GLU A 6 17.52 -19.74 2.74
N ALA A 7 17.03 -18.83 1.90
CA ALA A 7 17.78 -17.68 1.43
C ALA A 7 16.84 -16.48 1.26
N ILE A 8 17.39 -15.29 1.45
CA ILE A 8 16.71 -14.03 1.17
C ILE A 8 17.03 -13.66 -0.28
N TYR A 9 15.98 -13.36 -1.05
CA TYR A 9 16.10 -12.80 -2.39
C TYR A 9 15.79 -11.31 -2.33
N GLU A 10 16.77 -10.48 -2.67
CA GLU A 10 16.61 -9.03 -2.68
C GLU A 10 17.29 -8.45 -3.93
N ASN A 11 16.53 -7.77 -4.79
CA ASN A 11 17.03 -7.09 -6.00
C ASN A 11 17.92 -7.96 -6.91
N GLY A 12 17.56 -9.24 -7.08
CA GLY A 12 18.34 -10.18 -7.92
C GLY A 12 19.50 -10.86 -7.20
N LYS A 13 19.76 -10.52 -5.93
CA LYS A 13 20.80 -11.12 -5.11
C LYS A 13 20.19 -12.14 -4.14
N ILE A 14 20.84 -13.29 -4.01
CA ILE A 14 20.47 -14.34 -3.06
C ILE A 14 21.50 -14.35 -1.92
N THR A 15 21.02 -14.32 -0.69
CA THR A 15 21.84 -14.46 0.53
C THR A 15 21.32 -15.61 1.38
N TRP A 16 22.17 -16.59 1.68
CA TRP A 16 21.78 -17.73 2.50
C TRP A 16 21.51 -17.30 3.94
N VAL A 17 20.37 -17.71 4.50
CA VAL A 17 20.01 -17.45 5.90
C VAL A 17 20.80 -18.35 6.84
N SER A 18 21.08 -19.58 6.38
CA SER A 18 21.81 -20.59 7.14
C SER A 18 22.99 -21.14 6.33
N GLU A 19 23.24 -22.44 6.41
CA GLU A 19 24.35 -23.10 5.74
C GLU A 19 24.15 -23.09 4.22
N GLN A 20 25.17 -22.65 3.50
CA GLN A 20 25.19 -22.74 2.04
C GLN A 20 25.34 -24.21 1.61
N PRO A 21 24.51 -24.70 0.66
CA PRO A 21 24.66 -26.04 0.13
C PRO A 21 26.03 -26.24 -0.52
N GLN A 22 26.79 -27.21 -0.03
CA GLN A 22 28.12 -27.59 -0.53
C GLN A 22 28.00 -28.49 -1.78
N VAL A 23 27.45 -27.95 -2.86
CA VAL A 23 27.28 -28.66 -4.14
C VAL A 23 27.77 -27.80 -5.30
N SER A 24 28.40 -28.43 -6.29
CA SER A 24 28.85 -27.75 -7.52
C SER A 24 27.71 -27.55 -8.53
N ALA A 25 26.74 -28.47 -8.56
CA ALA A 25 25.55 -28.40 -9.39
C ALA A 25 24.39 -29.17 -8.74
N ALA A 26 23.18 -28.62 -8.78
CA ALA A 26 21.97 -29.27 -8.29
C ALA A 26 20.72 -28.74 -8.99
N ARG A 27 19.65 -29.55 -9.03
CA ARG A 27 18.31 -29.10 -9.43
C ARG A 27 17.62 -28.47 -8.22
N VAL A 28 17.11 -27.25 -8.39
CA VAL A 28 16.52 -26.46 -7.30
C VAL A 28 15.02 -26.27 -7.52
N ILE A 29 14.24 -26.28 -6.44
CA ILE A 29 12.84 -25.87 -6.40
C ILE A 29 12.77 -24.62 -5.52
N ILE A 30 12.21 -23.53 -6.05
CA ILE A 30 12.12 -22.23 -5.36
C ILE A 30 10.68 -21.99 -4.95
N THR A 31 10.47 -21.66 -3.67
CA THR A 31 9.18 -21.18 -3.16
C THR A 31 9.33 -19.69 -2.87
N VAL A 32 8.56 -18.85 -3.55
CA VAL A 32 8.55 -17.39 -3.33
C VAL A 32 7.39 -17.06 -2.39
N LEU A 33 7.70 -16.44 -1.25
CA LEU A 33 6.68 -15.87 -0.36
C LEU A 33 6.47 -14.42 -0.77
N GLU A 34 5.38 -14.14 -1.48
CA GLU A 34 4.99 -12.76 -1.78
C GLU A 34 4.36 -12.11 -0.55
N GLU A 35 4.97 -11.02 -0.07
CA GLU A 35 4.32 -10.16 0.92
C GLU A 35 3.20 -9.37 0.23
N THR A 36 1.97 -9.87 0.31
CA THR A 36 0.81 -9.11 -0.16
C THR A 36 0.51 -8.00 0.84
N PHE A 37 0.94 -6.78 0.56
CA PHE A 37 0.47 -5.62 1.31
C PHE A 37 -1.04 -5.46 1.07
N PRO A 38 -1.87 -5.31 2.12
CA PRO A 38 -3.28 -5.06 1.93
C PRO A 38 -3.45 -3.78 1.12
N SER A 39 -4.19 -3.86 0.02
CA SER A 39 -4.53 -2.67 -0.77
C SER A 39 -5.15 -1.63 0.16
N LYS A 40 -4.64 -0.39 0.16
CA LYS A 40 -5.22 0.69 0.97
C LYS A 40 -6.71 0.82 0.62
N LYS A 41 -7.58 0.37 1.52
CA LYS A 41 -9.04 0.43 1.34
C LYS A 41 -9.47 1.89 1.38
N ARG A 42 -9.67 2.51 0.22
CA ARG A 42 -10.24 3.86 0.12
C ARG A 42 -11.74 3.78 0.33
N ARG A 43 -12.31 4.72 1.09
CA ARG A 43 -13.76 4.85 1.22
C ARG A 43 -14.33 5.25 -0.14
N THR A 44 -15.27 4.48 -0.66
CA THR A 44 -16.02 4.82 -1.85
C THR A 44 -17.45 5.19 -1.44
N PRO A 45 -17.98 6.33 -1.92
CA PRO A 45 -19.39 6.64 -1.72
C PRO A 45 -20.27 5.58 -2.40
N PRO A 46 -21.48 5.30 -1.88
CA PRO A 46 -22.43 4.39 -2.52
C PRO A 46 -22.73 4.80 -3.96
N ALA A 47 -22.90 3.80 -4.85
CA ALA A 47 -23.27 4.07 -6.24
C ALA A 47 -24.59 4.85 -6.37
N SER A 48 -25.48 4.71 -5.39
CA SER A 48 -26.77 5.41 -5.33
C SER A 48 -26.66 6.94 -5.25
N ILE A 49 -25.49 7.48 -4.89
CA ILE A 49 -25.24 8.93 -4.80
C ILE A 49 -24.27 9.45 -5.88
N ALA A 50 -23.82 8.59 -6.79
CA ALA A 50 -22.96 9.01 -7.91
C ALA A 50 -23.68 10.05 -8.77
N GLY A 51 -23.00 11.18 -9.05
CA GLY A 51 -23.55 12.27 -9.87
C GLY A 51 -24.69 13.08 -9.24
N LYS A 52 -25.10 12.77 -8.00
CA LYS A 52 -26.20 13.48 -7.31
C LYS A 52 -25.70 14.64 -6.44
N GLY A 53 -24.39 14.74 -6.21
CA GLY A 53 -23.81 15.86 -5.48
C GLY A 53 -23.85 17.13 -6.32
N LYS A 54 -24.31 18.22 -5.72
CA LYS A 54 -24.19 19.57 -6.28
C LYS A 54 -23.55 20.46 -5.22
N THR A 55 -22.66 21.34 -5.66
CA THR A 55 -22.10 22.38 -4.80
C THR A 55 -23.17 23.44 -4.56
N LEU A 56 -23.49 23.70 -3.30
CA LEU A 56 -24.40 24.78 -2.92
C LEU A 56 -23.55 25.99 -2.56
N GLY A 57 -23.55 27.00 -3.43
CA GLY A 57 -22.76 28.23 -3.26
C GLY A 57 -21.35 28.14 -3.81
N ASP A 58 -20.60 29.23 -3.59
CA ASP A 58 -19.17 29.27 -3.84
C ASP A 58 -18.44 28.56 -2.69
N ILE A 59 -17.58 27.60 -3.03
CA ILE A 59 -16.81 26.82 -2.04
C ILE A 59 -15.62 27.63 -1.51
N ILE A 60 -15.21 28.67 -2.24
CA ILE A 60 -14.03 29.47 -1.92
C ILE A 60 -14.39 30.61 -0.97
N SER A 61 -15.54 31.25 -1.17
CA SER A 61 -15.97 32.37 -0.35
C SER A 61 -16.41 31.92 1.06
N PRO A 62 -16.01 32.64 2.12
CA PRO A 62 -16.49 32.35 3.47
C PRO A 62 -18.01 32.58 3.55
N ILE A 63 -18.69 31.72 4.32
CA ILE A 63 -20.15 31.85 4.52
C ILE A 63 -20.52 33.05 5.41
N VAL A 64 -19.56 33.54 6.20
CA VAL A 64 -19.71 34.68 7.10
C VAL A 64 -19.02 35.90 6.51
N ASN A 65 -19.61 37.08 6.74
CA ASN A 65 -19.09 38.35 6.23
C ASN A 65 -17.88 38.83 7.05
N GLU A 66 -17.14 39.81 6.53
CA GLU A 66 -15.90 40.31 7.13
C GLU A 66 -16.11 40.87 8.56
N GLU A 67 -17.26 41.51 8.80
CA GLU A 67 -17.64 42.06 10.10
C GLU A 67 -17.85 40.96 11.17
N GLU A 68 -18.38 39.79 10.78
CA GLU A 68 -18.53 38.62 11.64
C GLU A 68 -17.18 37.93 11.93
N TRP A 69 -16.19 38.04 11.03
CA TRP A 69 -14.84 37.51 11.25
C TRP A 69 -14.04 38.32 12.29
N GLU A 70 -14.21 39.65 12.33
CA GLU A 70 -13.50 40.57 13.24
C GLU A 70 -13.94 40.42 14.71
N CYS A 71 -15.07 39.77 15.00
CA CYS A 71 -15.52 39.49 16.37
C CYS A 71 -14.84 38.26 17.03
N LEU A 72 -13.94 37.58 16.32
CA LEU A 72 -13.19 36.41 16.80
C LEU A 72 -11.71 36.71 17.13
N SER A 73 -11.27 37.97 17.01
CA SER A 73 -9.93 38.47 17.43
C SER A 73 -9.98 39.20 18.76
#